data_AF-L0WBL7-F1
#
_entry.id   AF-L0WBL7-F1
#
_cell.length_a   1.000
_cell.length_b   1.000
_cell.length_c   1.000
_cell.angle_alpha   90.00
_cell.angle_beta   90.00
_cell.angle_gamma   90.00
#
_symmetry.space_group_name_H-M   'P 1'
#
loop_
_entity.id
_entity.type
_entity.pdbx_description
1 polymer ?
#
loop_
_entity_poly.entity_id
_entity_poly.type
_entity_poly.pdbx_seq_one_letter_code
_entity_poly.pdbx_strand_id
1 'polypeptide(L)'
;MKITALMIAVLLLAACEPVQLPADYRLPNGAEYRGDTKDKLFDGQGSLTWPDGSVYEGQFSQGMMQGQGRLSQADGCVYEGHFTRGQPDGEGQLQCSDGVIYQGTFEQGKLVKGKVDYPDAGEYQGQLQDWQPEGSGVWTSESGDRYEGTFEEGEIIKGHYLSQDGEEYQGGFQYWTYHGQGVLTLPSGEQRRATFENGLAQGKGQRITGPEDQRKTETVYFLDGRIVDGPKTRAERHHQQAAELEQRLYSEGRRLQASLASLAPQRPGVRDIYLLAIGGDGRQPVFSKEVDWVAKQLGKQLDFRGRTLLLANGGDSQQPLATLTSISESLQALDQILDPSEDLLLIHLVSHGSRDGDVVLAEPGMRLNNLTVQTMAAQLDKLRIQHQWLVISACYSGQWIKPLANAQRVIFTSAAADRTSFGCSDDSERTWFSKALYGDALQDQGLLDLQALFAAADQQVEEMEKARDIEGDQHSLPQHFMGKAFMSWWRSQAVAMPQ
;
A
#
# COMPACT_ATOMS: atom_id res chain seq x y z
N MET A 1 -17.28 5.00 -4.25
CA MET A 1 -18.56 5.28 -3.56
C MET A 1 -19.55 5.89 -4.57
N LYS A 2 -20.76 5.33 -4.77
CA LYS A 2 -21.71 5.85 -5.76
C LYS A 2 -22.49 7.03 -5.16
N ILE A 3 -22.09 8.26 -5.48
CA ILE A 3 -22.88 9.45 -5.19
C ILE A 3 -24.09 9.41 -6.13
N THR A 4 -25.24 9.04 -5.57
CA THR A 4 -26.49 8.91 -6.32
C THR A 4 -26.94 10.29 -6.80
N ALA A 5 -27.15 10.42 -8.11
CA ALA A 5 -27.57 11.66 -8.74
C ALA A 5 -28.84 12.25 -8.09
N LEU A 6 -28.77 13.55 -7.83
CA LEU A 6 -29.86 14.40 -7.34
C LEU A 6 -31.04 14.37 -8.34
N MET A 7 -32.08 13.57 -8.08
CA MET A 7 -33.36 13.66 -8.78
C MET A 7 -34.45 14.03 -7.76
N ILE A 8 -34.87 15.28 -7.77
CA ILE A 8 -36.05 15.75 -7.02
C ILE A 8 -37.21 15.90 -8.01
N ALA A 9 -38.27 15.13 -7.76
CA ALA A 9 -39.51 15.16 -8.51
C ALA A 9 -40.28 16.45 -8.23
N VAL A 10 -40.47 17.27 -9.26
CA VAL A 10 -41.34 18.46 -9.23
C VAL A 10 -42.77 18.01 -9.49
N LEU A 11 -43.69 18.22 -8.55
CA LEU A 11 -45.12 18.05 -8.79
C LEU A 11 -45.91 19.36 -8.58
N LEU A 12 -46.53 19.80 -9.66
CA LEU A 12 -47.51 20.88 -9.74
C LEU A 12 -48.80 20.51 -8.97
N LEU A 13 -49.33 21.43 -8.16
CA LEU A 13 -50.69 21.32 -7.61
C LEU A 13 -51.58 22.46 -8.08
N ALA A 14 -52.65 22.08 -8.78
CA ALA A 14 -53.75 22.94 -9.19
C ALA A 14 -54.75 23.16 -8.03
N ALA A 15 -55.40 24.33 -8.07
CA ALA A 15 -56.17 24.95 -6.99
C ALA A 15 -57.53 24.30 -6.67
N CYS A 16 -57.98 24.39 -5.40
CA CYS A 16 -59.21 25.11 -5.01
C CYS A 16 -59.31 25.37 -3.48
N GLU A 17 -59.92 26.51 -3.12
CA GLU A 17 -60.33 27.03 -1.79
C GLU A 17 -59.25 27.52 -0.77
N PRO A 18 -59.47 28.66 -0.07
CA PRO A 18 -58.48 29.30 0.80
C PRO A 18 -58.53 28.71 2.22
N VAL A 19 -57.73 27.67 2.44
CA VAL A 19 -57.43 27.21 3.80
C VAL A 19 -56.29 28.08 4.33
N GLN A 20 -56.52 28.80 5.44
CA GLN A 20 -55.44 29.34 6.25
C GLN A 20 -54.63 28.15 6.78
N LEU A 21 -53.43 27.97 6.23
CA LEU A 21 -52.54 26.89 6.67
C LEU A 21 -52.01 27.26 8.06
N PRO A 22 -52.15 26.38 9.08
CA PRO A 22 -51.56 26.64 10.40
C PRO A 22 -50.03 26.72 10.31
N ALA A 23 -49.40 27.29 11.35
CA ALA A 23 -47.94 27.48 11.43
C ALA A 23 -47.11 26.21 11.22
N ASP A 24 -47.73 25.03 11.33
CA ASP A 24 -47.17 23.71 11.03
C ASP A 24 -48.01 23.08 9.90
N TYR A 25 -47.52 23.14 8.65
CA TYR A 25 -48.22 22.58 7.49
C TYR A 25 -47.60 21.25 7.06
N ARG A 26 -48.38 20.17 7.12
CA ARG A 26 -47.95 18.84 6.65
C ARG A 26 -48.36 18.63 5.19
N LEU A 27 -47.37 18.49 4.32
CA LEU A 27 -47.52 18.19 2.90
C LEU A 27 -48.03 16.75 2.67
N PRO A 28 -48.66 16.46 1.52
CA PRO A 28 -49.15 15.10 1.20
C PRO A 28 -48.06 14.02 1.20
N ASN A 29 -46.82 14.40 0.94
CA ASN A 29 -45.66 13.49 0.99
C ASN A 29 -45.14 13.27 2.43
N GLY A 30 -45.79 13.84 3.44
CA GLY A 30 -45.43 13.72 4.84
C GLY A 30 -44.41 14.75 5.34
N ALA A 31 -43.85 15.60 4.46
CA ALA A 31 -42.95 16.67 4.87
C ALA A 31 -43.69 17.77 5.65
N GLU A 32 -43.02 18.40 6.60
CA GLU A 32 -43.58 19.43 7.46
C GLU A 32 -42.88 20.77 7.18
N TYR A 33 -43.66 21.80 6.86
CA TYR A 33 -43.18 23.16 6.67
C TYR A 33 -43.61 24.06 7.82
N ARG A 34 -42.69 24.88 8.31
CA ARG A 34 -42.92 25.93 9.31
C ARG A 34 -42.29 27.23 8.83
N GLY A 35 -43.09 28.25 8.55
CA GLY A 35 -42.54 29.52 8.07
C GLY A 35 -43.57 30.44 7.43
N ASP A 36 -43.05 31.50 6.82
CA ASP A 36 -43.83 32.50 6.11
C ASP A 36 -44.48 31.89 4.84
N THR A 37 -45.68 32.35 4.51
CA THR A 37 -46.36 31.93 3.28
C THR A 37 -46.95 33.13 2.55
N LYS A 38 -46.90 33.09 1.22
CA LYS A 38 -47.50 34.09 0.34
C LYS A 38 -48.21 33.40 -0.82
N ASP A 39 -49.45 33.80 -1.08
CA ASP A 39 -50.28 33.21 -2.14
C ASP A 39 -50.38 31.67 -2.07
N LYS A 40 -50.39 31.12 -0.85
CA LYS A 40 -50.39 29.67 -0.53
C LYS A 40 -49.11 28.91 -0.93
N LEU A 41 -48.03 29.62 -1.22
CA LEU A 41 -46.71 29.06 -1.46
C LEU A 41 -45.78 29.41 -0.29
N PHE A 42 -44.76 28.57 -0.08
CA PHE A 42 -43.66 28.89 0.84
C PHE A 42 -42.92 30.12 0.32
N ASP A 43 -42.77 31.14 1.14
CA ASP A 43 -42.21 32.43 0.74
C ASP A 43 -41.68 33.15 1.98
N GLY A 44 -40.49 33.74 1.95
CA GLY A 44 -39.87 34.33 3.14
C GLY A 44 -39.01 33.32 3.91
N GLN A 45 -38.93 33.43 5.24
CA GLN A 45 -38.11 32.52 6.04
C GLN A 45 -38.92 31.29 6.47
N GLY A 46 -38.31 30.11 6.45
CA GLY A 46 -38.96 28.90 6.93
C GLY A 46 -38.03 27.71 7.13
N SER A 47 -38.62 26.64 7.64
CA SER A 47 -38.01 25.34 7.84
C SER A 47 -38.87 24.27 7.17
N LEU A 48 -38.25 23.38 6.40
CA LEU A 48 -38.89 22.24 5.74
C LEU A 48 -38.21 20.95 6.21
N THR A 49 -38.97 20.09 6.89
CA THR A 49 -38.51 18.79 7.38
C THR A 49 -39.11 17.68 6.53
N TRP A 50 -38.28 16.82 5.95
CA TRP A 50 -38.71 15.67 5.16
C TRP A 50 -38.85 14.40 6.03
N PRO A 51 -39.67 13.41 5.62
CA PRO A 51 -39.87 12.18 6.38
C PRO A 51 -38.62 11.32 6.60
N ASP A 52 -37.60 11.48 5.75
CA ASP A 52 -36.30 10.82 5.89
C ASP A 52 -35.44 11.42 7.01
N GLY A 53 -35.85 12.55 7.59
CA GLY A 53 -35.11 13.29 8.60
C GLY A 53 -34.26 14.43 8.05
N SER A 54 -34.23 14.63 6.73
CA SER A 54 -33.59 15.80 6.13
C SER A 54 -34.33 17.08 6.56
N VAL A 55 -33.60 18.19 6.72
CA VAL A 55 -34.13 19.49 7.14
C VAL A 55 -33.48 20.59 6.33
N TYR A 56 -34.30 21.49 5.76
CA TYR A 56 -33.85 22.76 5.20
C TYR A 56 -34.33 23.91 6.06
N GLU A 57 -33.45 24.85 6.37
CA GLU A 57 -33.75 26.10 7.08
C GLU A 57 -33.23 27.27 6.26
N GLY A 58 -34.12 28.18 5.84
CA GLY A 58 -33.68 29.32 5.05
C GLY A 58 -34.81 30.02 4.30
N GLN A 59 -34.40 30.73 3.27
CA GLN A 59 -35.29 31.54 2.45
C GLN A 59 -36.04 30.70 1.41
N PHE A 60 -37.31 31.04 1.20
CA PHE A 60 -38.19 30.46 0.20
C PHE A 60 -38.74 31.54 -0.73
N SER A 61 -38.98 31.18 -1.99
CA SER A 61 -39.69 32.02 -2.95
C SER A 61 -40.49 31.14 -3.89
N GLN A 62 -41.79 31.43 -4.05
CA GLN A 62 -42.69 30.68 -4.92
C GLN A 62 -42.67 29.15 -4.66
N GLY A 63 -42.55 28.76 -3.38
CA GLY A 63 -42.54 27.35 -2.97
C GLY A 63 -41.20 26.63 -3.11
N MET A 64 -40.13 27.31 -3.55
CA MET A 64 -38.79 26.74 -3.72
C MET A 64 -37.79 27.34 -2.74
N MET A 65 -36.79 26.56 -2.33
CA MET A 65 -35.63 27.06 -1.58
C MET A 65 -34.88 28.06 -2.46
N GLN A 66 -34.60 29.25 -1.92
CA GLN A 66 -34.05 30.39 -2.66
C GLN A 66 -33.23 31.26 -1.73
N GLY A 67 -32.11 31.84 -2.15
CA GLY A 67 -31.31 32.70 -1.29
C GLY A 67 -30.50 31.91 -0.27
N GLN A 68 -30.16 32.50 0.88
CA GLN A 68 -29.33 31.83 1.89
C GLN A 68 -30.13 30.78 2.66
N GLY A 69 -29.52 29.61 2.89
CA GLY A 69 -30.11 28.56 3.71
C GLY A 69 -29.12 27.46 4.10
N ARG A 70 -29.61 26.53 4.91
CA ARG A 70 -28.90 25.38 5.45
C ARG A 70 -29.71 24.12 5.21
N LEU A 71 -29.15 23.15 4.49
CA LEU A 71 -29.74 21.84 4.23
C LEU A 71 -28.95 20.78 4.98
N SER A 72 -29.56 20.15 6.00
CA SER A 72 -29.06 18.93 6.63
C SER A 72 -29.76 17.72 6.02
N GLN A 73 -29.00 16.76 5.53
CA GLN A 73 -29.51 15.55 4.91
C GLN A 73 -29.49 14.39 5.91
N ALA A 74 -30.35 13.39 5.68
CA ALA A 74 -30.48 12.21 6.54
C ALA A 74 -29.19 11.37 6.66
N ASP A 75 -28.30 11.44 5.67
CA ASP A 75 -26.99 10.79 5.66
C ASP A 75 -25.91 11.53 6.47
N GLY A 76 -26.26 12.67 7.06
CA GLY A 76 -25.36 13.49 7.87
C GLY A 76 -24.63 14.58 7.08
N CYS A 77 -24.85 14.69 5.76
CA CYS A 77 -24.31 15.80 4.99
C CYS A 77 -25.03 17.12 5.29
N VAL A 78 -24.26 18.19 5.46
CA VAL A 78 -24.76 19.54 5.74
C VAL A 78 -24.23 20.48 4.67
N TYR A 79 -25.13 21.12 3.94
CA TYR A 79 -24.83 22.24 3.06
C TYR A 79 -25.31 23.55 3.67
N GLU A 80 -24.46 24.58 3.66
CA GLU A 80 -24.77 25.95 4.05
C GLU A 80 -24.36 26.90 2.93
N GLY A 81 -25.31 27.65 2.36
CA GLY A 81 -25.01 28.54 1.25
C GLY A 81 -26.22 29.05 0.48
N HIS A 82 -25.95 29.51 -0.74
CA HIS A 82 -26.99 30.07 -1.61
C HIS A 82 -27.74 28.97 -2.38
N PHE A 83 -29.05 29.16 -2.49
CA PHE A 83 -29.96 28.31 -3.24
C PHE A 83 -30.64 29.08 -4.36
N THR A 84 -30.78 28.47 -5.53
CA THR A 84 -31.63 28.97 -6.61
C THR A 84 -32.53 27.85 -7.10
N ARG A 85 -33.86 28.11 -7.11
CA ARG A 85 -34.87 27.13 -7.56
C ARG A 85 -34.72 25.74 -6.93
N GLY A 86 -34.44 25.69 -5.63
CA GLY A 86 -34.36 24.44 -4.89
C GLY A 86 -33.00 23.72 -4.95
N GLN A 87 -31.96 24.30 -5.55
CA GLN A 87 -30.64 23.67 -5.65
C GLN A 87 -29.55 24.60 -5.10
N PRO A 88 -28.48 24.06 -4.48
CA PRO A 88 -27.25 24.80 -4.22
C PRO A 88 -26.75 25.49 -5.50
N ASP A 89 -26.64 26.80 -5.47
CA ASP A 89 -26.27 27.63 -6.62
C ASP A 89 -25.72 28.96 -6.13
N GLY A 90 -24.43 29.20 -6.33
CA GLY A 90 -23.66 30.29 -5.73
C GLY A 90 -22.69 29.80 -4.64
N GLU A 91 -22.22 30.71 -3.79
CA GLU A 91 -21.25 30.39 -2.74
C GLU A 91 -21.88 29.54 -1.63
N GLY A 92 -21.16 28.52 -1.17
CA GLY A 92 -21.56 27.69 -0.04
C GLY A 92 -20.46 26.77 0.47
N GLN A 93 -20.82 25.98 1.48
CA GLN A 93 -19.99 24.97 2.11
C GLN A 93 -20.80 23.68 2.27
N LEU A 94 -20.22 22.54 1.94
CA LEU A 94 -20.77 21.20 2.16
C LEU A 94 -19.79 20.41 3.04
N GLN A 95 -20.30 19.77 4.09
CA GLN A 95 -19.55 18.85 4.94
C GLN A 95 -20.37 17.57 5.13
N CYS A 96 -19.74 16.41 4.97
CA CYS A 96 -20.37 15.10 5.17
C CYS A 96 -19.73 14.35 6.35
N SER A 97 -20.24 13.16 6.66
CA SER A 97 -19.79 12.34 7.80
C SER A 97 -18.34 11.84 7.67
N ASP A 98 -17.77 11.87 6.46
CA ASP A 98 -16.37 11.55 6.18
C ASP A 98 -15.40 12.65 6.62
N GLY A 99 -15.91 13.82 7.02
CA GLY A 99 -15.10 14.95 7.50
C GLY A 99 -14.53 15.82 6.39
N VAL A 100 -14.74 15.48 5.12
CA VAL A 100 -14.29 16.30 3.98
C VAL A 100 -15.14 17.57 3.92
N ILE A 101 -14.47 18.72 3.79
CA ILE A 101 -15.14 20.03 3.73
C ILE A 101 -14.95 20.60 2.33
N TYR A 102 -16.06 20.79 1.62
CA TYR A 102 -16.11 21.42 0.31
C TYR A 102 -16.59 22.86 0.47
N GLN A 103 -15.86 23.84 -0.05
CA GLN A 103 -16.23 25.25 0.04
C GLN A 103 -16.01 25.96 -1.29
N GLY A 104 -17.00 26.68 -1.81
CA GLY A 104 -16.82 27.51 -3.00
C GLY A 104 -18.11 27.71 -3.79
N THR A 105 -17.95 27.85 -5.10
CA THR A 105 -19.04 28.16 -6.03
C THR A 105 -19.73 26.88 -6.50
N PHE A 106 -21.02 26.76 -6.20
CA PHE A 106 -21.89 25.69 -6.66
C PHE A 106 -22.70 26.13 -7.88
N GLU A 107 -22.88 25.24 -8.85
CA GLU A 107 -23.78 25.42 -9.99
C GLU A 107 -24.65 24.17 -10.12
N GLN A 108 -25.98 24.33 -10.09
CA GLN A 108 -26.94 23.22 -10.20
C GLN A 108 -26.66 22.06 -9.23
N GLY A 109 -26.32 22.38 -7.98
CA GLY A 109 -26.03 21.40 -6.94
C GLY A 109 -24.63 20.78 -6.96
N LYS A 110 -23.75 21.17 -7.90
CA LYS A 110 -22.37 20.67 -7.98
C LYS A 110 -21.37 21.76 -7.65
N LEU A 111 -20.33 21.45 -6.86
CA LEU A 111 -19.20 22.35 -6.67
C LEU A 111 -18.38 22.39 -7.98
N VAL A 112 -18.24 23.57 -8.59
CA VAL A 112 -17.49 23.75 -9.86
C VAL A 112 -16.12 24.39 -9.65
N LYS A 113 -15.97 25.13 -8.55
CA LYS A 113 -14.71 25.77 -8.16
C LYS A 113 -14.71 26.02 -6.67
N GLY A 114 -13.62 25.69 -5.99
CA GLY A 114 -13.58 25.85 -4.56
C GLY A 114 -12.30 25.35 -3.92
N LYS A 115 -12.35 25.31 -2.60
CA LYS A 115 -11.40 24.69 -1.72
C LYS A 115 -12.02 23.40 -1.15
N VAL A 116 -11.23 22.34 -1.06
CA VAL A 116 -11.60 21.08 -0.43
C VAL A 116 -10.56 20.73 0.63
N ASP A 117 -10.98 20.66 1.88
CA ASP A 117 -10.14 20.19 2.98
C ASP A 117 -10.37 18.67 3.16
N TYR A 118 -9.32 17.89 2.94
CA TYR A 118 -9.27 16.45 3.16
C TYR A 118 -8.55 16.17 4.49
N PRO A 119 -9.24 15.65 5.53
CA PRO A 119 -8.69 15.53 6.88
C PRO A 119 -7.31 14.87 6.99
N ASP A 120 -7.01 13.89 6.12
CA ASP A 120 -5.78 13.09 6.17
C ASP A 120 -4.94 13.16 4.87
N ALA A 121 -5.28 14.07 3.95
CA ALA A 121 -4.58 14.19 2.66
C ALA A 121 -4.12 15.62 2.32
N GLY A 122 -4.67 16.62 3.03
CA GLY A 122 -4.34 18.03 2.84
C GLY A 122 -5.47 18.82 2.19
N GLU A 123 -5.13 19.87 1.46
CA GLU A 123 -6.07 20.84 0.91
C GLU A 123 -5.93 20.95 -0.61
N TYR A 124 -7.05 20.91 -1.32
CA TYR A 124 -7.12 21.28 -2.73
C TYR A 124 -7.81 22.63 -2.91
N GLN A 125 -7.31 23.47 -3.80
CA GLN A 125 -7.98 24.67 -4.27
C GLN A 125 -7.94 24.75 -5.79
N GLY A 126 -9.09 24.73 -6.44
CA GLY A 126 -9.13 24.74 -7.90
C GLY A 126 -10.52 24.55 -8.48
N GLN A 127 -10.54 24.09 -9.73
CA GLN A 127 -11.74 23.69 -10.44
C GLN A 127 -12.14 22.26 -10.02
N LEU A 128 -13.43 21.97 -10.05
CA LEU A 128 -13.95 20.66 -9.68
C LEU A 128 -14.95 20.16 -10.71
N GLN A 129 -14.94 18.85 -10.92
CA GLN A 129 -15.95 18.14 -11.69
C GLN A 129 -16.31 16.84 -10.97
N ASP A 130 -17.60 16.58 -10.82
CA ASP A 130 -18.13 15.38 -10.16
C ASP A 130 -17.48 15.10 -8.79
N TRP A 131 -17.27 16.18 -8.02
CA TRP A 131 -16.69 16.19 -6.67
C TRP A 131 -15.20 15.84 -6.58
N GLN A 132 -14.49 15.88 -7.72
CA GLN A 132 -13.05 15.63 -7.80
C GLN A 132 -12.32 16.86 -8.36
N PRO A 133 -11.03 17.05 -8.02
CA PRO A 133 -10.15 17.98 -8.70
C PRO A 133 -10.18 17.81 -10.22
N GLU A 134 -10.39 18.89 -10.95
CA GLU A 134 -10.44 18.90 -12.42
C GLU A 134 -9.85 20.22 -12.92
N GLY A 135 -9.21 20.24 -14.07
CA GLY A 135 -8.68 21.48 -14.64
C GLY A 135 -7.59 22.12 -13.77
N SER A 136 -7.54 23.44 -13.66
CA SER A 136 -6.46 24.11 -12.92
C SER A 136 -6.69 24.13 -11.41
N GLY A 137 -5.67 23.76 -10.64
CA GLY A 137 -5.71 23.83 -9.19
C GLY A 137 -4.36 23.73 -8.48
N VAL A 138 -4.42 23.79 -7.17
CA VAL A 138 -3.31 23.66 -6.23
C VAL A 138 -3.70 22.64 -5.18
N TRP A 139 -2.87 21.63 -4.97
CA TRP A 139 -2.96 20.71 -3.83
C TRP A 139 -1.82 21.02 -2.86
N THR A 140 -2.10 21.05 -1.57
CA THR A 140 -1.10 21.14 -0.50
C THR A 140 -1.31 19.97 0.43
N SER A 141 -0.33 19.07 0.53
CA SER A 141 -0.41 17.89 1.39
C SER A 141 -0.38 18.28 2.88
N GLU A 142 -0.68 17.33 3.77
CA GLU A 142 -0.51 17.51 5.22
C GLU A 142 0.95 17.82 5.60
N SER A 143 1.91 17.20 4.89
CA SER A 143 3.34 17.52 5.01
C SER A 143 3.71 18.91 4.50
N GLY A 144 2.78 19.65 3.89
CA GLY A 144 2.97 20.98 3.32
C GLY A 144 3.68 21.00 1.96
N ASP A 145 3.80 19.85 1.31
CA ASP A 145 4.28 19.78 -0.07
C ASP A 145 3.18 20.27 -1.02
N ARG A 146 3.57 21.01 -2.06
CA ARG A 146 2.64 21.76 -2.91
C ARG A 146 2.70 21.29 -4.35
N TYR A 147 1.57 20.89 -4.90
CA TYR A 147 1.37 20.57 -6.31
C TYR A 147 0.50 21.65 -6.95
N GLU A 148 0.93 22.27 -8.03
CA GLU A 148 0.19 23.29 -8.76
C GLU A 148 0.15 22.95 -10.24
N GLY A 149 -1.03 22.77 -10.82
CA GLY A 149 -1.12 22.33 -12.20
C GLY A 149 -2.51 22.00 -12.70
N THR A 150 -2.55 21.13 -13.70
CA THR A 150 -3.76 20.58 -14.30
C THR A 150 -4.07 19.23 -13.68
N PHE A 151 -5.32 19.06 -13.27
CA PHE A 151 -5.91 17.85 -12.72
C PHE A 151 -6.91 17.26 -13.71
N GLU A 152 -6.99 15.93 -13.77
CA GLU A 152 -7.96 15.17 -14.57
C GLU A 152 -8.35 13.93 -13.76
N GLU A 153 -9.66 13.67 -13.61
CA GLU A 153 -10.18 12.56 -12.79
C GLU A 153 -9.60 12.52 -11.35
N GLY A 154 -9.37 13.70 -10.77
CA GLY A 154 -8.83 13.85 -9.41
C GLY A 154 -7.31 13.73 -9.28
N GLU A 155 -6.59 13.38 -10.35
CA GLU A 155 -5.13 13.27 -10.33
C GLU A 155 -4.45 14.47 -11.01
N ILE A 156 -3.30 14.89 -10.49
CA ILE A 156 -2.45 15.83 -11.21
C ILE A 156 -1.80 15.12 -12.41
N ILE A 157 -1.95 15.69 -13.60
CA ILE A 157 -1.36 15.16 -14.85
C ILE A 157 -0.16 15.97 -15.33
N LYS A 158 -0.10 17.25 -14.96
CA LYS A 158 0.97 18.17 -15.35
C LYS A 158 1.00 19.37 -14.44
N GLY A 159 2.19 19.77 -13.98
CA GLY A 159 2.29 20.92 -13.09
C GLY A 159 3.68 21.15 -12.54
N HIS A 160 3.70 21.84 -11.41
CA HIS A 160 4.83 22.18 -10.59
C HIS A 160 4.64 21.57 -9.19
N TYR A 161 5.62 20.82 -8.73
CA TYR A 161 5.71 20.31 -7.37
C TYR A 161 6.81 21.06 -6.61
N LEU A 162 6.55 21.37 -5.34
CA LEU A 162 7.51 21.95 -4.40
C LEU A 162 7.37 21.23 -3.05
N SER A 163 8.44 20.57 -2.63
CA SER A 163 8.53 19.98 -1.28
C SER A 163 8.95 21.01 -0.24
N GLN A 164 8.68 20.73 1.04
CA GLN A 164 9.22 21.54 2.14
C GLN A 164 10.75 21.55 2.21
N ASP A 165 11.40 20.47 1.78
CA ASP A 165 12.85 20.33 1.79
C ASP A 165 13.55 21.07 0.64
N GLY A 166 12.78 21.72 -0.25
CA GLY A 166 13.29 22.53 -1.35
C GLY A 166 13.58 21.75 -2.64
N GLU A 167 13.11 20.51 -2.76
CA GLU A 167 12.99 19.83 -4.05
C GLU A 167 11.82 20.43 -4.85
N GLU A 168 12.07 20.74 -6.12
CA GLU A 168 11.07 21.27 -7.06
C GLU A 168 11.01 20.39 -8.32
N TYR A 169 9.82 20.15 -8.86
CA TYR A 169 9.67 19.45 -10.13
C TYR A 169 8.67 20.14 -11.04
N GLN A 170 9.06 20.39 -12.29
CA GLN A 170 8.17 20.90 -13.34
C GLN A 170 8.07 19.87 -14.47
N GLY A 171 6.88 19.28 -14.66
CA GLY A 171 6.71 18.24 -15.68
C GLY A 171 5.34 17.58 -15.65
N GLY A 172 5.28 16.37 -16.21
CA GLY A 172 4.10 15.51 -16.16
C GLY A 172 4.06 14.69 -14.88
N PHE A 173 2.86 14.22 -14.53
CA PHE A 173 2.64 13.37 -13.38
C PHE A 173 1.79 12.16 -13.77
N GLN A 174 2.03 11.04 -13.11
CA GLN A 174 1.20 9.85 -13.20
C GLN A 174 1.19 9.16 -11.84
N TYR A 175 0.01 8.86 -11.29
CA TYR A 175 -0.14 8.32 -9.94
C TYR A 175 0.64 9.14 -8.90
N TRP A 176 0.57 10.47 -9.02
CA TRP A 176 1.28 11.42 -8.15
C TRP A 176 2.82 11.36 -8.18
N THR A 177 3.40 10.61 -9.12
CA THR A 177 4.86 10.54 -9.33
C THR A 177 5.28 11.30 -10.59
N TYR A 178 6.53 11.76 -10.63
CA TYR A 178 7.09 12.43 -11.81
C TYR A 178 7.05 11.50 -13.03
N HIS A 179 6.49 11.97 -14.14
CA HIS A 179 6.30 11.18 -15.34
C HIS A 179 6.51 11.99 -16.62
N GLY A 180 7.12 11.37 -17.63
CA GLY A 180 7.36 12.00 -18.92
C GLY A 180 8.46 13.06 -18.85
N GLN A 181 8.44 14.03 -19.77
CA GLN A 181 9.48 15.07 -19.80
C GLN A 181 9.31 16.05 -18.65
N GLY A 182 10.39 16.29 -17.90
CA GLY A 182 10.36 17.24 -16.79
C GLY A 182 11.73 17.80 -16.40
N VAL A 183 11.71 18.70 -15.42
CA VAL A 183 12.89 19.28 -14.79
C VAL A 183 12.74 19.14 -13.28
N LEU A 184 13.65 18.39 -12.66
CA LEU A 184 13.75 18.23 -11.21
C LEU A 184 14.88 19.13 -10.69
N THR A 185 14.60 20.05 -9.78
CA THR A 185 15.59 20.82 -9.01
C THR A 185 15.72 20.18 -7.63
N LEU A 186 16.90 19.69 -7.30
CA LEU A 186 17.18 19.14 -5.97
C LEU A 186 17.43 20.27 -4.96
N PRO A 187 17.30 20.02 -3.64
CA PRO A 187 17.61 21.01 -2.59
C PRO A 187 19.03 21.60 -2.69
N SER A 188 19.96 20.88 -3.32
CA SER A 188 21.33 21.34 -3.59
C SER A 188 21.42 22.43 -4.66
N GLY A 189 20.33 22.71 -5.38
CA GLY A 189 20.29 23.57 -6.57
C GLY A 189 20.68 22.88 -7.88
N GLU A 190 21.05 21.59 -7.85
CA GLU A 190 21.25 20.80 -9.08
C GLU A 190 19.91 20.57 -9.80
N GLN A 191 19.85 20.88 -11.10
CA GLN A 191 18.69 20.55 -11.93
C GLN A 191 18.96 19.35 -12.84
N ARG A 192 17.94 18.51 -13.01
CA ARG A 192 17.94 17.34 -13.89
C ARG A 192 16.79 17.48 -14.88
N ARG A 193 17.13 17.68 -16.15
CA ARG A 193 16.17 17.69 -17.26
C ARG A 193 16.23 16.34 -17.97
N ALA A 194 15.17 15.56 -17.87
CA ALA A 194 15.13 14.19 -18.37
C ALA A 194 13.69 13.72 -18.66
N THR A 195 13.57 12.49 -19.16
CA THR A 195 12.33 11.72 -19.09
C THR A 195 12.26 11.07 -17.71
N PHE A 196 11.12 11.12 -17.05
CA PHE A 196 10.88 10.52 -15.75
C PHE A 196 9.92 9.35 -15.88
N GLU A 197 10.21 8.25 -15.18
CA GLU A 197 9.35 7.08 -15.04
C GLU A 197 9.31 6.71 -13.56
N ASN A 198 8.10 6.61 -12.98
CA ASN A 198 7.88 6.32 -11.56
C ASN A 198 8.70 7.22 -10.62
N GLY A 199 8.76 8.53 -10.90
CA GLY A 199 9.52 9.48 -10.08
C GLY A 199 11.01 9.59 -10.43
N LEU A 200 11.57 8.67 -11.22
CA LEU A 200 13.01 8.57 -11.45
C LEU A 200 13.39 9.03 -12.84
N ALA A 201 14.45 9.83 -12.94
CA ALA A 201 15.02 10.22 -14.23
C ALA A 201 15.58 9.01 -14.99
N GLN A 202 15.29 8.92 -16.28
CA GLN A 202 15.68 7.83 -17.17
C GLN A 202 16.29 8.33 -18.48
N GLY A 203 17.21 7.54 -19.01
CA GLY A 203 17.77 7.73 -20.35
C GLY A 203 18.64 8.97 -20.49
N LYS A 204 18.77 9.49 -21.72
CA LYS A 204 19.59 10.67 -21.99
C LYS A 204 18.92 11.92 -21.41
N GLY A 205 19.65 12.69 -20.62
CA GLY A 205 19.18 13.95 -20.05
C GLY A 205 20.29 14.97 -19.87
N GLN A 206 19.98 16.03 -19.13
CA GLN A 206 20.92 17.10 -18.80
C GLN A 206 21.00 17.27 -17.28
N ARG A 207 22.22 17.33 -16.78
CA ARG A 207 22.52 17.79 -15.42
C ARG A 207 22.95 19.25 -15.52
N ILE A 208 22.33 20.11 -14.72
CA ILE A 208 22.59 21.55 -14.71
C ILE A 208 23.02 21.92 -13.30
N THR A 209 24.21 22.50 -13.16
CA THR A 209 24.81 22.84 -11.86
C THR A 209 25.40 24.24 -11.87
N GLY A 210 25.52 24.86 -10.70
CA GLY A 210 26.06 26.21 -10.53
C GLY A 210 24.97 27.26 -10.37
N PRO A 211 25.33 28.47 -9.92
CA PRO A 211 24.39 29.56 -9.70
C PRO A 211 23.75 30.00 -11.02
N GLU A 212 22.60 30.68 -10.93
CA GLU A 212 21.76 31.01 -12.09
C GLU A 212 22.51 31.77 -13.21
N ASP A 213 23.49 32.60 -12.84
CA ASP A 213 24.36 33.37 -13.72
C ASP A 213 25.50 32.57 -14.37
N GLN A 214 25.82 31.36 -13.87
CA GLN A 214 26.95 30.53 -14.31
C GLN A 214 26.59 29.03 -14.43
N ARG A 215 25.35 28.73 -14.84
CA ARG A 215 24.87 27.35 -15.00
C ARG A 215 25.73 26.56 -16.00
N LYS A 216 26.39 25.52 -15.53
CA LYS A 216 27.06 24.50 -16.34
C LYS A 216 26.05 23.40 -16.67
N THR A 217 25.84 23.14 -17.96
CA THR A 217 24.98 22.06 -18.44
C THR A 217 25.82 20.92 -19.00
N GLU A 218 25.63 19.72 -18.48
CA GLU A 218 26.31 18.50 -18.89
C GLU A 218 25.26 17.52 -19.44
N THR A 219 25.50 16.96 -20.63
CA THR A 219 24.68 15.87 -21.14
C THR A 219 25.10 14.59 -20.42
N VAL A 220 24.15 13.96 -19.74
CA VAL A 220 24.36 12.76 -18.94
C VAL A 220 23.34 11.68 -19.32
N TYR A 221 23.54 10.46 -18.82
CA TYR A 221 22.54 9.41 -18.90
C TYR A 221 22.08 9.07 -17.49
N PHE A 222 20.77 9.01 -17.30
CA PHE A 222 20.13 8.60 -16.07
C PHE A 222 19.68 7.14 -16.16
N LEU A 223 19.85 6.39 -15.08
CA LEU A 223 19.26 5.07 -14.86
C LEU A 223 18.76 5.05 -13.42
N ASP A 224 17.46 4.93 -13.24
CA ASP A 224 16.80 4.92 -11.92
C ASP A 224 17.23 6.12 -11.06
N GLY A 225 17.24 7.30 -11.68
CA GLY A 225 17.61 8.56 -11.03
C GLY A 225 19.12 8.79 -10.81
N ARG A 226 19.98 7.82 -11.15
CA ARG A 226 21.45 7.93 -11.00
C ARG A 226 22.12 8.31 -12.31
N ILE A 227 23.11 9.19 -12.25
CA ILE A 227 23.94 9.53 -13.40
C ILE A 227 24.95 8.40 -13.68
N VAL A 228 24.99 7.95 -14.93
CA VAL A 228 25.91 6.92 -15.41
C VAL A 228 26.73 7.44 -16.60
N ASP A 229 27.92 6.86 -16.80
CA ASP A 229 28.80 7.19 -17.92
C ASP A 229 28.20 6.73 -19.25
N GLY A 230 27.43 7.62 -19.89
CA GLY A 230 26.88 7.41 -21.23
C GLY A 230 25.84 6.29 -21.32
N PRO A 231 25.28 6.03 -22.52
CA PRO A 231 24.63 4.77 -22.77
C PRO A 231 25.77 3.76 -22.97
N LYS A 232 26.35 3.21 -21.89
CA LYS A 232 26.97 1.88 -22.00
C LYS A 232 25.96 1.06 -22.80
N THR A 233 26.33 0.64 -24.01
CA THR A 233 25.34 0.12 -24.95
C THR A 233 24.56 -0.95 -24.22
N ARG A 234 23.24 -1.04 -24.44
CA ARG A 234 22.45 -2.14 -23.85
C ARG A 234 23.21 -3.47 -24.00
N ALA A 235 23.85 -3.69 -25.14
CA ALA A 235 24.77 -4.80 -25.40
C ALA A 235 25.95 -4.91 -24.42
N GLU A 236 26.73 -3.86 -24.16
CA GLU A 236 27.82 -3.87 -23.17
C GLU A 236 27.33 -4.10 -21.74
N ARG A 237 26.16 -3.56 -21.36
CA ARG A 237 25.54 -3.84 -20.05
C ARG A 237 25.05 -5.28 -19.94
N HIS A 238 24.37 -5.80 -20.96
CA HIS A 238 24.01 -7.21 -21.04
C HIS A 238 25.25 -8.10 -21.01
N HIS A 239 26.34 -7.69 -21.65
CA HIS A 239 27.60 -8.42 -21.63
C HIS A 239 28.27 -8.39 -20.25
N GLN A 240 28.28 -7.24 -19.58
CA GLN A 240 28.81 -7.12 -18.23
C GLN A 240 27.96 -7.91 -17.20
N GLN A 241 26.64 -7.77 -17.24
CA GLN A 241 25.72 -8.55 -16.40
C GLN A 241 25.85 -10.05 -16.66
N ALA A 242 25.99 -10.46 -17.94
CA ALA A 242 26.25 -11.85 -18.29
C ALA A 242 27.62 -12.34 -17.77
N ALA A 243 28.66 -11.50 -17.80
CA ALA A 243 29.98 -11.84 -17.27
C ALA A 243 29.97 -11.96 -15.73
N GLU A 244 29.26 -11.07 -15.03
CA GLU A 244 29.08 -11.14 -13.57
C GLU A 244 28.28 -12.39 -13.18
N LEU A 245 27.20 -12.71 -13.90
CA LEU A 245 26.43 -13.93 -13.72
C LEU A 245 27.25 -15.19 -14.01
N GLU A 246 28.05 -15.19 -15.08
CA GLU A 246 28.98 -16.27 -15.41
C GLU A 246 29.98 -16.50 -14.26
N GLN A 247 30.63 -15.44 -13.76
CA GLN A 247 31.53 -15.54 -12.62
C GLN A 247 30.83 -16.09 -11.37
N ARG A 248 29.60 -15.62 -11.10
CA ARG A 248 28.79 -16.11 -9.98
C ARG A 248 28.54 -17.60 -10.10
N LEU A 249 28.09 -18.07 -11.25
CA LEU A 249 27.80 -19.48 -11.54
C LEU A 249 28.98 -20.41 -11.21
N TYR A 250 30.21 -20.06 -11.60
CA TYR A 250 31.40 -20.87 -11.29
C TYR A 250 31.77 -20.88 -9.80
N SER A 251 31.34 -19.87 -9.05
CA SER A 251 31.52 -19.81 -7.60
C SER A 251 30.38 -20.48 -6.81
N GLU A 252 29.23 -20.71 -7.44
CA GLU A 252 27.98 -20.86 -6.70
C GLU A 252 27.87 -22.17 -5.92
N GLY A 253 28.30 -23.28 -6.53
CA GLY A 253 28.38 -24.56 -5.82
C GLY A 253 29.30 -24.48 -4.60
N ARG A 254 30.45 -23.78 -4.71
CA ARG A 254 31.37 -23.61 -3.57
C ARG A 254 30.78 -22.69 -2.50
N ARG A 255 30.05 -21.64 -2.89
CA ARG A 255 29.41 -20.71 -1.96
C ARG A 255 28.31 -21.41 -1.16
N LEU A 256 27.45 -22.19 -1.82
CA LEU A 256 26.44 -23.01 -1.13
C LEU A 256 27.11 -23.98 -0.17
N GLN A 257 28.07 -24.78 -0.63
CA GLN A 257 28.74 -25.77 0.21
C GLN A 257 29.49 -25.13 1.39
N ALA A 258 30.11 -23.96 1.20
CA ALA A 258 30.72 -23.20 2.30
C ALA A 258 29.69 -22.73 3.33
N SER A 259 28.51 -22.30 2.87
CA SER A 259 27.39 -21.88 3.74
C SER A 259 26.77 -23.06 4.49
N LEU A 260 26.69 -24.24 3.86
CA LEU A 260 26.22 -25.46 4.52
C LEU A 260 27.24 -25.97 5.55
N ALA A 261 28.53 -25.94 5.21
CA ALA A 261 29.61 -26.41 6.09
C ALA A 261 29.84 -25.52 7.31
N SER A 262 29.38 -24.26 7.28
CA SER A 262 29.48 -23.34 8.42
C SER A 262 28.36 -23.54 9.45
N LEU A 263 27.35 -24.36 9.15
CA LEU A 263 26.23 -24.60 10.06
C LEU A 263 26.67 -25.35 11.31
N ALA A 264 26.29 -24.81 12.47
CA ALA A 264 26.55 -25.47 13.74
C ALA A 264 25.63 -26.71 13.93
N PRO A 265 26.16 -27.82 14.48
CA PRO A 265 25.34 -28.98 14.80
C PRO A 265 24.39 -28.71 15.97
N GLN A 266 23.38 -29.58 16.12
CA GLN A 266 22.45 -29.51 17.25
C GLN A 266 23.18 -29.69 18.59
N ARG A 267 22.58 -29.14 19.65
CA ARG A 267 23.04 -29.28 21.03
C ARG A 267 22.09 -30.20 21.79
N PRO A 268 22.52 -31.42 22.17
CA PRO A 268 21.62 -32.37 22.81
C PRO A 268 21.01 -31.82 24.10
N GLY A 269 19.68 -31.90 24.23
CA GLY A 269 18.95 -31.40 25.38
C GLY A 269 18.63 -29.91 25.31
N VAL A 270 18.93 -29.25 24.18
CA VAL A 270 18.67 -27.83 23.95
C VAL A 270 17.92 -27.71 22.63
N ARG A 271 16.69 -27.19 22.70
CA ARG A 271 15.90 -26.87 21.51
C ARG A 271 16.59 -25.80 20.68
N ASP A 272 17.28 -26.23 19.63
CA ASP A 272 17.89 -25.36 18.65
C ASP A 272 16.87 -24.94 17.60
N ILE A 273 17.08 -23.74 17.05
CA ILE A 273 16.28 -23.24 15.94
C ILE A 273 17.22 -23.05 14.76
N TYR A 274 16.84 -23.69 13.65
CA TYR A 274 17.50 -23.57 12.37
C TYR A 274 16.68 -22.66 11.46
N LEU A 275 17.27 -21.54 11.01
CA LEU A 275 16.63 -20.61 10.10
C LEU A 275 17.09 -20.87 8.67
N LEU A 276 16.16 -21.09 7.76
CA LEU A 276 16.35 -20.99 6.32
C LEU A 276 15.56 -19.79 5.78
N ALA A 277 16.23 -18.71 5.41
CA ALA A 277 15.58 -17.54 4.80
C ALA A 277 15.87 -17.47 3.30
N ILE A 278 14.84 -17.25 2.48
CA ILE A 278 14.89 -17.36 1.02
C ILE A 278 14.30 -16.10 0.38
N GLY A 279 15.14 -15.34 -0.33
CA GLY A 279 14.75 -14.20 -1.17
C GLY A 279 14.68 -14.61 -2.64
N GLY A 280 13.47 -14.75 -3.17
CA GLY A 280 13.25 -15.44 -4.45
C GLY A 280 13.50 -14.61 -5.71
N ASP A 281 13.04 -13.35 -5.75
CA ASP A 281 13.09 -12.54 -6.97
C ASP A 281 14.24 -11.51 -6.93
N GLY A 282 15.29 -11.79 -7.69
CA GLY A 282 16.47 -10.94 -7.82
C GLY A 282 16.31 -9.74 -8.76
N ARG A 283 15.14 -9.55 -9.37
CA ARG A 283 14.86 -8.36 -10.19
C ARG A 283 14.59 -7.13 -9.33
N GLN A 284 14.29 -7.32 -8.05
CA GLN A 284 14.07 -6.24 -7.09
C GLN A 284 14.93 -6.46 -5.84
N PRO A 285 15.59 -5.42 -5.32
CA PRO A 285 16.52 -5.55 -4.20
C PRO A 285 15.81 -5.81 -2.85
N VAL A 286 14.51 -5.53 -2.74
CA VAL A 286 13.76 -5.65 -1.48
C VAL A 286 13.85 -7.06 -0.87
N PHE A 287 13.77 -8.11 -1.68
CA PHE A 287 13.71 -9.49 -1.19
C PHE A 287 15.05 -9.98 -0.62
N SER A 288 16.17 -9.57 -1.22
CA SER A 288 17.51 -9.92 -0.70
C SER A 288 17.85 -9.12 0.56
N LYS A 289 17.47 -7.83 0.63
CA LYS A 289 17.59 -7.03 1.86
C LYS A 289 16.75 -7.62 3.00
N GLU A 290 15.57 -8.12 2.68
CA GLU A 290 14.63 -8.64 3.67
C GLU A 290 15.14 -9.89 4.37
N VAL A 291 15.78 -10.84 3.66
CA VAL A 291 16.31 -12.05 4.32
C VAL A 291 17.37 -11.74 5.37
N ASP A 292 18.28 -10.81 5.09
CA ASP A 292 19.31 -10.38 6.06
C ASP A 292 18.66 -9.68 7.26
N TRP A 293 17.64 -8.84 7.01
CA TRP A 293 16.92 -8.15 8.06
C TRP A 293 16.13 -9.10 8.97
N VAL A 294 15.41 -10.07 8.39
CA VAL A 294 14.63 -11.07 9.15
C VAL A 294 15.54 -11.90 10.05
N ALA A 295 16.68 -12.37 9.51
CA ALA A 295 17.67 -13.09 10.30
C ALA A 295 18.18 -12.25 11.48
N LYS A 296 18.43 -10.95 11.26
CA LYS A 296 18.85 -10.02 12.30
C LYS A 296 17.76 -9.77 13.36
N GLN A 297 16.48 -9.62 12.98
CA GLN A 297 15.40 -9.39 13.95
C GLN A 297 15.15 -10.62 14.81
N LEU A 298 15.03 -11.79 14.17
CA LEU A 298 14.85 -13.04 14.90
C LEU A 298 16.05 -13.32 15.81
N GLY A 299 17.27 -13.00 15.38
CA GLY A 299 18.49 -13.14 16.18
C GLY A 299 18.52 -12.31 17.47
N LYS A 300 17.63 -11.31 17.62
CA LYS A 300 17.48 -10.58 18.89
C LYS A 300 16.69 -11.36 19.94
N GLN A 301 15.79 -12.24 19.50
CA GLN A 301 14.88 -13.02 20.35
C GLN A 301 15.30 -14.49 20.44
N LEU A 302 15.97 -15.00 19.41
CA LEU A 302 16.38 -16.38 19.26
C LEU A 302 17.89 -16.47 19.07
N ASP A 303 18.50 -17.41 19.77
CA ASP A 303 19.94 -17.62 19.71
C ASP A 303 20.32 -18.66 18.63
N PHE A 304 20.53 -18.19 17.40
CA PHE A 304 20.85 -19.08 16.27
C PHE A 304 22.26 -19.69 16.34
N ARG A 305 23.26 -19.04 16.98
CA ARG A 305 24.69 -19.46 17.04
C ARG A 305 25.25 -20.16 15.79
N GLY A 306 25.02 -19.59 14.61
CA GLY A 306 25.51 -20.17 13.35
C GLY A 306 24.60 -21.26 12.76
N ARG A 307 23.32 -21.29 13.13
CA ARG A 307 22.27 -22.16 12.52
C ARG A 307 21.35 -21.38 11.57
N THR A 308 21.92 -20.40 10.88
CA THR A 308 21.20 -19.56 9.93
C THR A 308 21.77 -19.78 8.54
N LEU A 309 20.89 -20.10 7.59
CA LEU A 309 21.19 -20.25 6.19
C LEU A 309 20.32 -19.29 5.39
N LEU A 310 20.97 -18.47 4.56
CA LEU A 310 20.31 -17.47 3.74
C LEU A 310 20.54 -17.82 2.27
N LEU A 311 19.48 -17.76 1.46
CA LEU A 311 19.53 -17.90 0.01
C LEU A 311 18.89 -16.65 -0.60
N ALA A 312 19.50 -16.04 -1.60
CA ALA A 312 18.92 -14.87 -2.25
C ALA A 312 19.38 -14.67 -3.69
N ASN A 313 18.43 -14.37 -4.56
CA ASN A 313 18.67 -13.90 -5.92
C ASN A 313 18.89 -12.37 -5.95
N GLY A 314 19.53 -11.88 -7.01
CA GLY A 314 19.90 -10.49 -7.24
C GLY A 314 21.42 -10.30 -7.26
N GLY A 315 21.90 -9.43 -8.17
CA GLY A 315 23.33 -9.31 -8.53
C GLY A 315 24.26 -8.86 -7.40
N ASP A 316 23.74 -8.13 -6.41
CA ASP A 316 24.53 -7.64 -5.27
C ASP A 316 24.53 -8.61 -4.06
N SER A 317 23.76 -9.70 -4.13
CA SER A 317 23.62 -10.65 -3.02
C SER A 317 24.90 -11.46 -2.83
N GLN A 318 25.45 -11.45 -1.63
CA GLN A 318 26.56 -12.33 -1.24
C GLN A 318 26.10 -13.74 -0.88
N GLN A 319 24.79 -13.97 -0.81
CA GLN A 319 24.19 -15.26 -0.47
C GLN A 319 24.19 -16.21 -1.67
N PRO A 320 24.19 -17.54 -1.43
CA PRO A 320 23.93 -18.50 -2.50
C PRO A 320 22.61 -18.21 -3.22
N LEU A 321 22.58 -18.41 -4.54
CA LEU A 321 21.37 -18.25 -5.35
C LEU A 321 20.21 -19.07 -4.79
N ALA A 322 19.03 -18.45 -4.72
CA ALA A 322 17.77 -19.10 -4.39
C ALA A 322 17.23 -19.85 -5.62
N THR A 323 17.59 -21.12 -5.73
CA THR A 323 17.14 -22.06 -6.76
C THR A 323 16.45 -23.28 -6.13
N LEU A 324 15.61 -23.99 -6.88
CA LEU A 324 15.03 -25.26 -6.43
C LEU A 324 16.08 -26.24 -5.89
N THR A 325 17.25 -26.32 -6.55
CA THR A 325 18.36 -27.17 -6.15
C THR A 325 18.94 -26.73 -4.82
N SER A 326 19.32 -25.45 -4.70
CA SER A 326 19.89 -24.92 -3.45
C SER A 326 18.93 -25.04 -2.27
N ILE A 327 17.63 -24.83 -2.48
CA ILE A 327 16.60 -25.00 -1.44
C ILE A 327 16.53 -26.47 -1.03
N SER A 328 16.48 -27.40 -1.99
CA SER A 328 16.46 -28.84 -1.72
C SER A 328 17.70 -29.30 -0.95
N GLU A 329 18.90 -28.88 -1.37
CA GLU A 329 20.16 -29.23 -0.71
C GLU A 329 20.24 -28.64 0.70
N SER A 330 19.79 -27.39 0.86
CA SER A 330 19.72 -26.71 2.15
C SER A 330 18.82 -27.45 3.13
N LEU A 331 17.60 -27.81 2.70
CA LEU A 331 16.66 -28.57 3.54
C LEU A 331 17.24 -29.93 3.96
N GLN A 332 17.90 -30.64 3.03
CA GLN A 332 18.53 -31.94 3.33
C GLN A 332 19.71 -31.80 4.29
N ALA A 333 20.57 -30.81 4.10
CA ALA A 333 21.71 -30.56 4.96
C ALA A 333 21.27 -30.16 6.38
N LEU A 334 20.26 -29.28 6.48
CA LEU A 334 19.67 -28.90 7.76
C LEU A 334 19.09 -30.13 8.46
N ASP A 335 18.27 -30.93 7.76
CA ASP A 335 17.69 -32.15 8.33
C ASP A 335 18.73 -33.14 8.86
N GLN A 336 19.93 -33.17 8.28
CA GLN A 336 21.02 -34.05 8.74
C GLN A 336 21.64 -33.64 10.08
N ILE A 337 21.69 -32.34 10.38
CA ILE A 337 22.42 -31.80 11.53
C ILE A 337 21.54 -31.45 12.73
N LEU A 338 20.24 -31.28 12.50
CA LEU A 338 19.24 -31.08 13.54
C LEU A 338 18.84 -32.39 14.25
N ASP A 339 18.26 -32.29 15.43
CA ASP A 339 17.50 -33.37 16.07
C ASP A 339 16.03 -33.32 15.64
N PRO A 340 15.52 -34.35 14.95
CA PRO A 340 14.16 -34.34 14.42
C PRO A 340 13.02 -34.17 15.45
N SER A 341 13.27 -34.51 16.72
CA SER A 341 12.29 -34.52 17.79
C SER A 341 12.43 -33.35 18.77
N GLU A 342 13.62 -32.74 18.83
CA GLU A 342 13.93 -31.67 19.79
C GLU A 342 13.97 -30.28 19.14
N ASP A 343 14.40 -30.17 17.88
CA ASP A 343 14.69 -28.88 17.24
C ASP A 343 13.53 -28.31 16.42
N LEU A 344 13.70 -27.05 15.97
CA LEU A 344 12.82 -26.34 15.05
C LEU A 344 13.52 -26.06 13.71
N LEU A 345 12.85 -26.38 12.60
CA LEU A 345 13.15 -25.80 11.30
C LEU A 345 12.20 -24.61 11.03
N LEU A 346 12.75 -23.40 11.03
CA LEU A 346 12.07 -22.16 10.67
C LEU A 346 12.43 -21.76 9.23
N ILE A 347 11.44 -21.68 8.36
CA ILE A 347 11.60 -21.31 6.96
C ILE A 347 10.90 -19.97 6.75
N HIS A 348 11.66 -18.95 6.35
CA HIS A 348 11.12 -17.69 5.88
C HIS A 348 11.35 -17.57 4.38
N LEU A 349 10.28 -17.40 3.62
CA LEU A 349 10.34 -17.25 2.19
C LEU A 349 9.70 -15.91 1.84
N VAL A 350 10.42 -15.09 1.08
CA VAL A 350 9.93 -13.80 0.57
C VAL A 350 10.21 -13.67 -0.92
N SER A 351 9.17 -13.38 -1.70
CA SER A 351 9.28 -13.13 -3.15
C SER A 351 7.97 -12.59 -3.73
N HIS A 352 7.93 -12.38 -5.04
CA HIS A 352 6.67 -12.36 -5.78
C HIS A 352 5.96 -13.72 -5.76
N GLY A 353 4.63 -13.67 -5.85
CA GLY A 353 3.77 -14.84 -6.00
C GLY A 353 3.00 -14.82 -7.31
N SER A 354 2.83 -15.99 -7.94
CA SER A 354 1.95 -16.17 -9.10
C SER A 354 0.50 -16.45 -8.66
N ARG A 355 -0.46 -16.26 -9.55
CA ARG A 355 -1.88 -16.60 -9.30
C ARG A 355 -2.11 -18.10 -9.00
N ASP A 356 -1.20 -18.96 -9.44
CA ASP A 356 -1.23 -20.40 -9.15
C ASP A 356 -0.64 -20.73 -7.76
N GLY A 357 -0.28 -19.69 -6.99
CA GLY A 357 0.35 -19.81 -5.68
C GLY A 357 1.85 -20.07 -5.75
N ASP A 358 2.49 -20.10 -6.92
CA ASP A 358 3.93 -20.35 -7.00
C ASP A 358 4.73 -19.17 -6.48
N VAL A 359 5.85 -19.46 -5.83
CA VAL A 359 6.83 -18.45 -5.44
C VAL A 359 7.81 -18.24 -6.59
N VAL A 360 7.94 -16.99 -7.03
CA VAL A 360 8.85 -16.63 -8.11
C VAL A 360 10.29 -16.79 -7.64
N LEU A 361 11.07 -17.59 -8.38
CA LEU A 361 12.52 -17.63 -8.26
C LEU A 361 13.07 -17.03 -9.55
N ALA A 362 13.56 -15.79 -9.49
CA ALA A 362 14.05 -15.09 -10.68
C ALA A 362 15.44 -14.53 -10.42
N GLU A 363 16.36 -14.71 -11.37
CA GLU A 363 17.70 -14.12 -11.34
C GLU A 363 17.91 -13.37 -12.66
N PRO A 364 18.30 -12.08 -12.64
CA PRO A 364 18.55 -11.34 -13.88
C PRO A 364 19.55 -12.07 -14.79
N GLY A 365 19.16 -12.31 -16.05
CA GLY A 365 20.00 -13.02 -17.02
C GLY A 365 19.98 -14.55 -16.91
N MET A 366 19.24 -15.13 -15.95
CA MET A 366 19.12 -16.59 -15.77
C MET A 366 17.67 -17.01 -15.65
N ARG A 367 17.27 -17.99 -16.46
CA ARG A 367 15.95 -18.59 -16.33
C ARG A 367 15.97 -19.65 -15.22
N LEU A 368 15.21 -19.41 -14.16
CA LEU A 368 14.98 -20.34 -13.07
C LEU A 368 13.53 -20.86 -13.09
N ASN A 369 13.30 -22.00 -12.44
CA ASN A 369 11.96 -22.53 -12.21
C ASN A 369 11.42 -21.97 -10.89
N ASN A 370 10.15 -21.56 -10.89
CA ASN A 370 9.46 -21.14 -9.67
C ASN A 370 9.33 -22.30 -8.68
N LEU A 371 9.24 -21.96 -7.39
CA LEU A 371 8.95 -22.93 -6.34
C LEU A 371 7.44 -23.12 -6.22
N THR A 372 6.96 -24.30 -6.63
CA THR A 372 5.55 -24.65 -6.54
C THR A 372 5.18 -25.18 -5.15
N VAL A 373 3.91 -25.03 -4.78
CA VAL A 373 3.37 -25.55 -3.52
C VAL A 373 3.62 -27.07 -3.40
N GLN A 374 3.41 -27.82 -4.49
CA GLN A 374 3.57 -29.27 -4.51
C GLN A 374 5.04 -29.68 -4.38
N THR A 375 5.95 -28.93 -5.00
CA THR A 375 7.39 -29.17 -4.87
C THR A 375 7.84 -28.99 -3.43
N MET A 376 7.44 -27.89 -2.78
CA MET A 376 7.79 -27.66 -1.38
C MET A 376 7.16 -28.72 -0.46
N ALA A 377 5.88 -29.05 -0.65
CA ALA A 377 5.20 -30.09 0.14
C ALA A 377 5.96 -31.42 0.07
N ALA A 378 6.29 -31.85 -1.15
CA ALA A 378 7.04 -33.09 -1.37
C ALA A 378 8.46 -33.06 -0.82
N GLN A 379 9.10 -31.90 -0.71
CA GLN A 379 10.41 -31.74 -0.07
C GLN A 379 10.28 -31.84 1.46
N LEU A 380 9.34 -31.11 2.06
CA LEU A 380 9.15 -31.07 3.50
C LEU A 380 8.64 -32.39 4.08
N ASP A 381 7.81 -33.12 3.35
CA ASP A 381 7.28 -34.43 3.77
C ASP A 381 8.34 -35.54 3.76
N LYS A 382 9.49 -35.32 3.09
CA LYS A 382 10.62 -36.25 3.10
C LYS A 382 11.59 -36.02 4.26
N LEU A 383 11.49 -34.88 4.94
CA LEU A 383 12.39 -34.55 6.03
C LEU A 383 12.02 -35.35 7.29
N ARG A 384 13.02 -35.61 8.13
CA ARG A 384 12.83 -36.29 9.41
C ARG A 384 12.30 -35.32 10.46
N ILE A 385 12.70 -34.04 10.39
CA ILE A 385 12.30 -32.98 11.30
C ILE A 385 10.77 -32.93 11.45
N GLN A 386 10.33 -33.03 12.70
CA GLN A 386 8.91 -32.96 13.02
C GLN A 386 8.44 -31.51 13.06
N HIS A 387 9.13 -30.65 13.81
CA HIS A 387 8.66 -29.29 14.06
C HIS A 387 9.12 -28.32 12.98
N GLN A 388 8.15 -27.81 12.22
CA GLN A 388 8.42 -26.95 11.08
C GLN A 388 7.54 -25.69 11.19
N TRP A 389 8.15 -24.52 11.10
CA TRP A 389 7.43 -23.26 11.02
C TRP A 389 7.77 -22.57 9.71
N LEU A 390 6.77 -22.33 8.88
CA LEU A 390 6.89 -21.67 7.60
C LEU A 390 6.25 -20.28 7.66
N VAL A 391 6.96 -19.29 7.12
CA VAL A 391 6.46 -17.94 6.89
C VAL A 391 6.63 -17.65 5.41
N ILE A 392 5.53 -17.49 4.68
CA ILE A 392 5.50 -17.32 3.23
C ILE A 392 4.98 -15.92 2.92
N SER A 393 5.91 -15.01 2.65
CA SER A 393 5.64 -13.62 2.28
C SER A 393 5.65 -13.48 0.76
N ALA A 394 4.49 -13.71 0.15
CA ALA A 394 4.26 -13.60 -1.29
C ALA A 394 2.77 -13.42 -1.61
N CYS A 395 2.47 -12.87 -2.78
CA CYS A 395 1.10 -12.82 -3.30
C CYS A 395 0.49 -14.22 -3.40
N TYR A 396 -0.81 -14.35 -3.14
CA TYR A 396 -1.57 -15.61 -3.21
C TYR A 396 -1.06 -16.72 -2.26
N SER A 397 -0.24 -16.37 -1.26
CA SER A 397 0.43 -17.32 -0.37
C SER A 397 -0.52 -18.18 0.46
N GLY A 398 -1.77 -17.75 0.70
CA GLY A 398 -2.80 -18.56 1.36
C GLY A 398 -3.07 -19.93 0.68
N GLN A 399 -2.73 -20.08 -0.61
CA GLN A 399 -2.79 -21.38 -1.31
C GLN A 399 -1.86 -22.45 -0.73
N TRP A 400 -0.84 -22.04 0.03
CA TRP A 400 0.14 -22.96 0.65
C TRP A 400 -0.38 -23.63 1.91
N ILE A 401 -1.39 -23.05 2.58
CA ILE A 401 -1.87 -23.54 3.88
C ILE A 401 -2.40 -24.97 3.74
N LYS A 402 -3.39 -25.18 2.87
CA LYS A 402 -4.10 -26.46 2.78
C LYS A 402 -3.18 -27.64 2.39
N PRO A 403 -2.27 -27.52 1.40
CA PRO A 403 -1.40 -28.62 1.03
C PRO A 403 -0.29 -28.92 2.05
N LEU A 404 0.12 -27.94 2.84
CA LEU A 404 1.22 -28.12 3.81
C LEU A 404 0.73 -28.42 5.23
N ALA A 405 -0.53 -28.11 5.56
CA ALA A 405 -1.09 -28.27 6.89
C ALA A 405 -0.99 -29.70 7.44
N ASN A 406 -0.34 -29.84 8.60
CA ASN A 406 -0.36 -31.06 9.41
C ASN A 406 -0.24 -30.72 10.91
N ALA A 407 -0.37 -31.69 11.81
CA ALA A 407 -0.39 -31.38 13.24
C ALA A 407 0.95 -30.83 13.79
N GLN A 408 2.03 -30.86 13.01
CA GLN A 408 3.41 -30.57 13.39
C GLN A 408 3.96 -29.32 12.68
N ARG A 409 3.13 -28.63 11.90
CA ARG A 409 3.50 -27.42 11.17
C ARG A 409 2.77 -26.19 11.67
N VAL A 410 3.48 -25.08 11.71
CA VAL A 410 2.90 -23.72 11.71
C VAL A 410 3.18 -23.10 10.36
N ILE A 411 2.18 -22.44 9.77
CA ILE A 411 2.27 -21.79 8.47
C ILE A 411 1.65 -20.41 8.61
N PHE A 412 2.42 -19.37 8.32
CA PHE A 412 1.95 -17.99 8.20
C PHE A 412 2.08 -17.55 6.74
N THR A 413 1.06 -16.86 6.23
CA THR A 413 1.03 -16.36 4.85
C THR A 413 0.70 -14.88 4.86
N SER A 414 1.38 -14.10 4.02
CA SER A 414 1.18 -12.64 3.93
C SER A 414 -0.09 -12.23 3.20
N ALA A 415 -0.76 -13.16 2.53
CA ALA A 415 -2.00 -12.91 1.83
C ALA A 415 -2.92 -14.13 1.80
N ALA A 416 -4.20 -13.90 1.57
CA ALA A 416 -5.17 -14.93 1.26
C ALA A 416 -4.92 -15.56 -0.12
N ALA A 417 -5.54 -16.71 -0.37
CA ALA A 417 -5.30 -17.54 -1.56
C ALA A 417 -5.60 -16.83 -2.89
N ASP A 418 -6.45 -15.81 -2.87
CA ASP A 418 -6.94 -15.04 -4.02
C ASP A 418 -6.54 -13.56 -3.98
N ARG A 419 -5.64 -13.18 -3.05
CA ARG A 419 -5.22 -11.78 -2.81
C ARG A 419 -3.73 -11.56 -3.08
N THR A 420 -3.38 -10.32 -3.41
CA THR A 420 -1.98 -9.86 -3.47
C THR A 420 -1.50 -9.38 -2.10
N SER A 421 -0.19 -9.39 -1.87
CA SER A 421 0.44 -8.76 -0.70
C SER A 421 1.23 -7.51 -1.09
N PHE A 422 1.45 -6.59 -0.16
CA PHE A 422 2.02 -5.26 -0.44
C PHE A 422 3.40 -5.02 0.21
N GLY A 423 4.03 -3.90 -0.13
CA GLY A 423 5.33 -3.47 0.41
C GLY A 423 6.56 -4.01 -0.33
N CYS A 424 6.40 -4.47 -1.57
CA CYS A 424 7.49 -5.02 -2.40
C CYS A 424 7.96 -4.06 -3.52
N SER A 425 7.84 -2.75 -3.31
CA SER A 425 8.40 -1.75 -4.25
C SER A 425 9.91 -1.61 -4.10
N ASP A 426 10.57 -1.02 -5.10
CA ASP A 426 12.05 -0.88 -5.11
C ASP A 426 12.57 0.08 -4.02
N ASP A 427 11.73 1.03 -3.59
CA ASP A 427 12.02 1.96 -2.49
C ASP A 427 11.68 1.36 -1.10
N SER A 428 11.04 0.19 -1.07
CA SER A 428 10.71 -0.50 0.17
C SER A 428 11.92 -1.27 0.70
N GLU A 429 12.22 -1.10 1.99
CA GLU A 429 13.27 -1.85 2.67
C GLU A 429 12.88 -3.29 3.01
N ARG A 430 11.57 -3.61 2.98
CA ARG A 430 10.96 -4.93 3.25
C ARG A 430 9.45 -4.92 2.98
N THR A 431 8.86 -6.09 2.79
CA THR A 431 7.40 -6.31 2.72
C THR A 431 6.69 -5.86 4.00
N TRP A 432 5.44 -5.43 3.87
CA TRP A 432 4.64 -4.97 5.02
C TRP A 432 4.39 -6.10 6.01
N PHE A 433 4.13 -7.32 5.52
CA PHE A 433 3.91 -8.46 6.40
C PHE A 433 5.15 -8.80 7.25
N SER A 434 6.35 -8.81 6.68
CA SER A 434 7.56 -9.05 7.46
C SER A 434 7.90 -7.89 8.40
N LYS A 435 7.61 -6.65 7.99
CA LYS A 435 7.72 -5.47 8.87
C LYS A 435 6.84 -5.64 10.10
N ALA A 436 5.59 -6.04 9.92
CA ALA A 436 4.64 -6.26 11.01
C ALA A 436 5.06 -7.45 11.89
N LEU A 437 5.28 -8.63 11.26
CA LEU A 437 5.53 -9.88 11.97
C LEU A 437 6.82 -9.88 12.79
N TYR A 438 7.92 -9.34 12.24
CA TYR A 438 9.24 -9.35 12.89
C TYR A 438 9.67 -7.98 13.45
N GLY A 439 8.83 -6.97 13.31
CA GLY A 439 8.98 -5.66 13.94
C GLY A 439 8.23 -5.60 15.25
N ASP A 440 7.24 -4.71 15.31
CA ASP A 440 6.53 -4.36 16.54
C ASP A 440 5.78 -5.57 17.13
N ALA A 441 5.13 -6.40 16.29
CA ALA A 441 4.41 -7.58 16.78
C ALA A 441 5.33 -8.56 17.53
N LEU A 442 6.54 -8.81 17.00
CA LEU A 442 7.55 -9.65 17.65
C LEU A 442 8.08 -9.02 18.93
N GLN A 443 8.28 -7.70 18.93
CA GLN A 443 8.78 -6.96 20.09
C GLN A 443 7.76 -6.97 21.24
N ASP A 444 6.48 -6.84 20.92
CA ASP A 444 5.41 -6.69 21.91
C ASP A 444 4.89 -8.05 22.42
N GLN A 445 4.66 -9.01 21.51
CA GLN A 445 4.06 -10.31 21.86
C GLN A 445 5.11 -11.38 22.16
N GLY A 446 6.34 -11.23 21.64
CA GLY A 446 7.36 -12.26 21.69
C GLY A 446 7.02 -13.49 20.85
N LEU A 447 7.74 -14.59 21.07
CA LEU A 447 7.61 -15.84 20.28
C LEU A 447 6.87 -16.97 20.99
N LEU A 448 6.48 -16.79 22.26
CA LEU A 448 5.82 -17.85 23.03
C LEU A 448 4.36 -18.05 22.61
N ASP A 449 3.66 -16.96 22.33
CA ASP A 449 2.28 -17.00 21.84
C ASP A 449 2.20 -16.63 20.35
N LEU A 450 2.42 -17.63 19.51
CA LEU A 450 2.37 -17.48 18.05
C LEU A 450 1.00 -17.00 17.55
N GLN A 451 -0.09 -17.25 18.29
CA GLN A 451 -1.42 -16.77 17.91
C GLN A 451 -1.53 -15.25 18.13
N ALA A 452 -1.06 -14.77 19.28
CA ALA A 452 -1.03 -13.34 19.57
C ALA A 452 -0.08 -12.60 18.64
N LEU A 453 1.11 -13.18 18.37
CA LEU A 453 2.07 -12.65 17.42
C LEU A 453 1.46 -12.46 16.02
N PHE A 454 0.80 -13.51 15.50
CA PHE A 454 0.17 -13.42 14.18
C PHE A 454 -0.96 -12.39 14.16
N ALA A 455 -1.82 -12.39 15.17
CA ALA A 455 -2.95 -11.46 15.25
C ALA A 455 -2.48 -9.99 15.30
N ALA A 456 -1.41 -9.70 16.04
CA ALA A 456 -0.81 -8.37 16.07
C ALA A 456 -0.21 -7.99 14.71
N ALA A 457 0.45 -8.93 14.02
CA ALA A 457 0.99 -8.69 12.69
C ALA A 457 -0.11 -8.45 11.64
N ASP A 458 -1.19 -9.23 11.69
CA ASP A 458 -2.37 -9.10 10.83
C ASP A 458 -3.02 -7.72 11.00
N GLN A 459 -3.26 -7.31 12.25
CA GLN A 459 -3.78 -5.98 12.56
C GLN A 459 -2.88 -4.86 12.02
N GLN A 460 -1.56 -4.95 12.21
CA GLN A 460 -0.64 -3.94 11.69
C GLN A 460 -0.60 -3.89 10.16
N VAL A 461 -0.76 -5.04 9.48
CA VAL A 461 -0.91 -5.06 8.02
C VAL A 461 -2.18 -4.35 7.60
N GLU A 462 -3.32 -4.65 8.24
CA GLU A 462 -4.59 -3.99 7.96
C GLU A 462 -4.50 -2.46 8.21
N GLU A 463 -3.81 -2.03 9.27
CA GLU A 463 -3.54 -0.61 9.56
C GLU A 463 -2.67 0.03 8.48
N MET A 464 -1.62 -0.64 8.00
CA MET A 464 -0.78 -0.14 6.90
C MET A 464 -1.56 -0.08 5.58
N GLU A 465 -2.45 -1.02 5.31
CA GLU A 465 -3.32 -1.04 4.13
C GLU A 465 -4.35 0.09 4.17
N LYS A 466 -4.98 0.33 5.33
CA LYS A 466 -5.88 1.47 5.57
C LYS A 466 -5.17 2.81 5.44
N ALA A 467 -3.96 2.93 6.00
CA ALA A 467 -3.14 4.14 5.91
C ALA A 467 -2.64 4.46 4.48
N ARG A 468 -2.91 3.56 3.52
CA ARG A 468 -2.58 3.72 2.10
C ARG A 468 -3.82 3.71 1.21
N ASP A 469 -5.00 3.88 1.81
CA ASP A 469 -6.30 3.91 1.14
C ASP A 469 -6.57 2.69 0.24
N ILE A 470 -6.00 1.53 0.60
CA ILE A 470 -6.31 0.29 -0.10
C ILE A 470 -7.74 -0.10 0.26
N GLU A 471 -8.60 -0.22 -0.75
CA GLU A 471 -9.99 -0.63 -0.57
C GLU A 471 -10.05 -1.97 0.19
N GLY A 472 -10.99 -2.13 1.12
CA GLY A 472 -11.07 -3.31 1.99
C GLY A 472 -11.21 -4.64 1.25
N ASP A 473 -11.77 -4.62 0.04
CA ASP A 473 -11.84 -5.78 -0.84
C ASP A 473 -10.55 -6.05 -1.60
N GLN A 474 -9.50 -5.24 -1.44
CA GLN A 474 -8.15 -5.45 -1.97
C GLN A 474 -7.11 -5.76 -0.89
N HIS A 475 -7.51 -5.72 0.39
CA HIS A 475 -6.66 -6.08 1.52
C HIS A 475 -6.04 -7.47 1.34
N SER A 476 -4.80 -7.62 1.77
CA SER A 476 -4.05 -8.86 1.57
C SER A 476 -4.63 -10.01 2.38
N LEU A 477 -5.24 -9.72 3.53
CA LEU A 477 -5.83 -10.70 4.45
C LEU A 477 -4.86 -11.85 4.79
N PRO A 478 -3.75 -11.56 5.50
CA PRO A 478 -2.84 -12.58 6.01
C PRO A 478 -3.58 -13.78 6.62
N GLN A 479 -3.05 -14.99 6.43
CA GLN A 479 -3.66 -16.22 6.96
C GLN A 479 -2.65 -17.05 7.74
N HIS A 480 -3.16 -17.93 8.60
CA HIS A 480 -2.32 -18.86 9.35
C HIS A 480 -2.94 -20.24 9.50
N PHE A 481 -2.08 -21.21 9.76
CA PHE A 481 -2.43 -22.53 10.26
C PHE A 481 -1.45 -22.93 11.37
N MET A 482 -1.99 -23.46 12.47
CA MET A 482 -1.18 -23.87 13.63
C MET A 482 -1.51 -25.31 14.02
N GLY A 483 -0.59 -26.22 13.76
CA GLY A 483 -0.70 -27.62 14.13
C GLY A 483 -0.75 -27.82 15.65
N LYS A 484 -1.72 -28.61 16.13
CA LYS A 484 -1.94 -28.82 17.57
C LYS A 484 -0.73 -29.43 18.28
N ALA A 485 -0.06 -30.41 17.65
CA ALA A 485 1.10 -31.06 18.24
C ALA A 485 2.30 -30.11 18.28
N PHE A 486 2.52 -29.32 17.22
CA PHE A 486 3.52 -28.25 17.22
C PHE A 486 3.27 -27.27 18.36
N MET A 487 2.05 -26.74 18.51
CA MET A 487 1.74 -25.74 19.55
C MET A 487 1.91 -26.30 20.96
N SER A 488 1.54 -27.57 21.17
CA SER A 488 1.77 -28.24 22.44
C SER A 488 3.26 -28.39 22.74
N TRP A 489 4.05 -28.83 21.75
CA TRP A 489 5.49 -28.97 21.89
C TRP A 489 6.17 -27.62 22.13
N TRP A 490 5.81 -26.59 21.35
CA TRP A 490 6.38 -25.25 21.42
C TRP A 490 6.23 -24.66 22.83
N ARG A 491 5.05 -24.81 23.45
CA ARG A 491 4.75 -24.34 24.80
C ARG A 491 5.37 -25.20 25.93
N SER A 492 5.79 -26.43 25.65
CA SER A 492 6.17 -27.41 26.67
C SER A 492 7.61 -27.32 27.20
N GLN A 493 8.51 -26.62 26.52
CA GLN A 493 9.85 -26.32 27.02
C GLN A 493 10.21 -24.86 26.75
N ALA A 494 11.01 -24.28 27.65
CA ALA A 494 11.66 -23.00 27.39
C ALA A 494 12.64 -23.18 26.23
N VAL A 495 12.32 -22.57 25.08
CA VAL A 495 13.28 -22.32 23.99
C VAL A 495 14.52 -21.65 24.61
N ALA A 496 15.72 -22.00 24.13
CA ALA A 496 16.94 -21.32 24.58
C ALA A 496 16.85 -19.82 24.23
N MET A 497 16.48 -19.01 25.20
CA MET A 497 16.45 -17.55 25.08
C MET A 497 17.89 -17.02 25.13
N PRO A 498 18.22 -15.94 24.41
CA PRO A 498 19.52 -15.28 24.53
C PRO A 498 19.76 -14.85 25.99
N GLN A 499 20.99 -15.03 26.48
CA GLN A 499 21.42 -14.57 27.82
C GLN A 499 21.67 -13.07 27.85
#